data_AF-A0A4Q3VXQ0-F1
#
_entry.id   AF-A0A4Q3VXQ0-F1
#
_cell.length_a   1.000
_cell.length_b   1.000
_cell.length_c   1.000
_cell.angle_alpha   90.00
_cell.angle_beta   90.00
_cell.angle_gamma   90.00
#
_symmetry.space_group_name_H-M   'P 1'
#
loop_
_entity.id
_entity.type
_entity.pdbx_description
1 polymer ?
#
loop_
_entity_poly.entity_id
_entity_poly.type
_entity_poly.pdbx_seq_one_letter_code
_entity_poly.pdbx_strand_id
1 'polypeptide(L)'
;MRRLFPVLFALAASAPAQTWQDVANTRPDIYVTVRESATGTDSVEISPVNDAYPQEKLRERALQIAENLGETPRGLAVQSVALRSVRGSDPLQVTFGVDGLASKKEGWIRLSDIVKPFVADGVKGIAVLFERFEPNTTTVLDYRSDAVQMMATPQPGNVGAEFRIRISTDDASRIDIPVRNEPKAEVSPTKTVPPTRPDFVTYGIVAVAALALGALVYSLLLRPRSQPR
;
A
#
# COMPACT_ATOMS: atom_id res chain seq x y z
N MET A 1 -50.02 -20.68 21.78
CA MET A 1 -49.34 -21.35 20.64
C MET A 1 -48.73 -20.25 19.76
N ARG A 2 -47.38 -20.15 19.73
CA ARG A 2 -46.54 -20.38 18.53
C ARG A 2 -46.95 -19.52 17.33
N ARG A 3 -46.25 -18.43 16.99
CA ARG A 3 -45.01 -18.30 16.15
C ARG A 3 -45.27 -17.04 15.26
N LEU A 4 -44.36 -16.28 14.67
CA LEU A 4 -42.92 -16.28 14.43
C LEU A 4 -42.58 -14.84 13.95
N PHE A 5 -41.47 -14.28 14.42
CA PHE A 5 -40.87 -13.02 13.96
C PHE A 5 -40.37 -13.13 12.50
N PRO A 6 -40.40 -12.06 11.69
CA PRO A 6 -39.46 -11.89 10.60
C PRO A 6 -38.25 -11.06 11.08
N VAL A 7 -37.09 -11.68 10.92
CA VAL A 7 -35.76 -11.15 11.19
C VAL A 7 -35.42 -10.08 10.14
N LEU A 8 -35.10 -8.87 10.59
CA LEU A 8 -34.47 -7.82 9.78
C LEU A 8 -32.99 -8.17 9.60
N PHE A 9 -32.63 -8.68 8.42
CA PHE A 9 -31.23 -8.79 7.99
C PHE A 9 -30.75 -7.41 7.53
N ALA A 10 -30.08 -6.68 8.42
CA ALA A 10 -29.26 -5.54 8.04
C ALA A 10 -27.91 -6.06 7.51
N LEU A 11 -27.70 -6.05 6.19
CA LEU A 11 -26.37 -6.18 5.62
C LEU A 11 -25.59 -4.90 5.94
N ALA A 12 -24.82 -4.92 7.04
CA ALA A 12 -23.79 -3.95 7.29
C ALA A 12 -22.62 -4.21 6.32
N ALA A 13 -22.51 -3.40 5.27
CA ALA A 13 -21.30 -3.33 4.45
C ALA A 13 -20.23 -2.57 5.25
N SER A 14 -19.43 -3.29 6.03
CA SER A 14 -18.24 -2.76 6.68
C SER A 14 -17.19 -2.41 5.61
N ALA A 15 -16.96 -1.12 5.38
CA ALA A 15 -15.89 -0.64 4.50
C ALA A 15 -14.51 -0.76 5.19
N PRO A 16 -13.43 -1.12 4.46
CA PRO A 16 -12.12 -1.39 5.04
C PRO A 16 -11.34 -0.09 5.32
N ALA A 17 -11.59 0.55 6.46
CA ALA A 17 -10.81 1.70 6.94
C ALA A 17 -9.49 1.30 7.65
N GLN A 18 -9.20 0.00 7.81
CA GLN A 18 -8.14 -0.50 8.70
C GLN A 18 -6.72 -0.59 8.09
N THR A 19 -6.49 -0.15 6.86
CA THR A 19 -5.33 -0.65 6.12
C THR A 19 -4.04 0.19 6.20
N TRP A 20 -4.08 1.44 6.70
CA TRP A 20 -2.88 2.30 6.77
C TRP A 20 -2.17 2.29 8.13
N GLN A 21 -2.91 2.17 9.24
CA GLN A 21 -2.29 1.97 10.58
C GLN A 21 -1.37 0.74 10.61
N ASP A 22 -1.68 -0.28 9.80
CA ASP A 22 -0.90 -1.50 9.72
C ASP A 22 0.53 -1.28 9.23
N VAL A 23 0.76 -0.36 8.28
CA VAL A 23 2.10 -0.06 7.77
C VAL A 23 2.91 0.69 8.81
N ALA A 24 2.29 1.68 9.48
CA ALA A 24 2.91 2.46 10.55
C ALA A 24 3.47 1.56 11.68
N ASN A 25 2.73 0.50 12.02
CA ASN A 25 3.09 -0.44 13.08
C ASN A 25 3.97 -1.60 12.61
N THR A 26 4.42 -1.62 11.34
CA THR A 26 5.32 -2.67 10.86
C THR A 26 6.65 -2.58 11.58
N ARG A 27 7.06 -3.69 12.21
CA ARG A 27 8.40 -3.83 12.78
C ARG A 27 9.39 -3.95 11.63
N PRO A 28 10.40 -3.06 11.53
CA PRO A 28 11.43 -3.19 10.52
C PRO A 28 12.39 -4.34 10.87
N ASP A 29 12.83 -5.07 9.85
CA ASP A 29 13.93 -6.02 9.92
C ASP A 29 15.25 -5.34 9.54
N ILE A 30 15.19 -4.30 8.70
CA ILE A 30 16.31 -3.48 8.25
C ILE A 30 15.99 -2.01 8.48
N TYR A 31 16.95 -1.29 9.06
CA TYR A 31 17.00 0.16 9.05
C TYR A 31 17.97 0.65 7.99
N VAL A 32 17.56 1.64 7.20
CA VAL A 32 18.38 2.34 6.23
C VAL A 32 18.36 3.82 6.56
N THR A 33 19.53 4.42 6.71
CA THR A 33 19.67 5.87 6.88
C THR A 33 20.40 6.42 5.67
N VAL A 34 19.81 7.42 5.01
CA VAL A 34 20.38 8.09 3.85
C VAL A 34 20.64 9.53 4.21
N ARG A 35 21.90 9.96 4.08
CA ARG A 35 22.34 11.31 4.37
C ARG A 35 23.07 11.88 3.17
N GLU A 36 22.56 12.98 2.64
CA GLU A 36 23.27 13.76 1.63
C GLU A 36 24.52 14.41 2.26
N SER A 37 25.67 14.17 1.64
CA SER A 37 26.94 14.81 1.97
C SER A 37 27.04 16.20 1.32
N ALA A 38 27.93 17.05 1.83
CA ALA A 38 28.18 18.38 1.27
C ALA A 38 28.69 18.34 -0.19
N THR A 39 29.23 17.21 -0.64
CA THR A 39 29.73 17.01 -2.00
C THR A 39 28.63 16.53 -2.97
N GLY A 40 27.39 16.40 -2.51
CA GLY A 40 26.25 15.93 -3.32
C GLY A 40 26.11 14.41 -3.41
N THR A 41 26.95 13.66 -2.70
CA THR A 41 26.85 12.19 -2.61
C THR A 41 25.95 11.76 -1.48
N ASP A 42 25.10 10.76 -1.70
CA ASP A 42 24.29 10.15 -0.65
C ASP A 42 25.13 9.11 0.11
N SER A 43 25.36 9.37 1.40
CA SER A 43 25.91 8.40 2.33
C SER A 43 24.77 7.52 2.82
N VAL A 44 24.86 6.22 2.53
CA VAL A 44 23.90 5.20 2.93
C VAL A 44 24.49 4.41 4.08
N GLU A 45 23.69 4.21 5.10
CA GLU A 45 23.96 3.36 6.25
C GLU A 45 22.84 2.33 6.36
N ILE A 46 23.19 1.05 6.44
CA ILE A 46 22.21 -0.04 6.56
C ILE A 46 22.55 -0.87 7.79
N SER A 47 21.54 -1.06 8.64
CA SER A 47 21.66 -1.73 9.93
C SER A 47 20.53 -2.77 10.06
N PRO A 48 20.81 -4.07 9.96
CA PRO A 48 19.83 -5.10 10.29
C PRO A 48 19.47 -5.09 11.78
N VAL A 49 18.21 -5.40 12.08
CA VAL A 49 17.70 -5.54 13.46
C VAL A 49 18.08 -6.89 14.06
N ASN A 50 18.32 -7.89 13.22
CA ASN A 50 18.77 -9.21 13.65
C ASN A 50 20.29 -9.26 13.66
N ASP A 51 20.87 -9.41 14.84
CA ASP A 51 22.33 -9.53 15.04
C ASP A 51 22.95 -10.75 14.33
N ALA A 52 22.15 -11.76 13.97
CA ALA A 52 22.59 -12.94 13.23
C ALA A 52 22.55 -12.75 11.70
N TYR A 53 22.27 -11.55 11.19
CA TYR A 53 22.24 -11.28 9.76
C TYR A 53 23.67 -11.42 9.17
N PRO A 54 23.89 -12.25 8.13
CA PRO A 54 25.24 -12.51 7.63
C PRO A 54 25.91 -11.26 7.05
N GLN A 55 27.18 -11.05 7.42
CA GLN A 55 27.97 -9.89 7.00
C GLN A 55 28.14 -9.82 5.48
N GLU A 56 28.38 -10.96 4.85
CA GLU A 56 28.59 -11.11 3.43
C GLU A 56 27.33 -10.74 2.65
N LYS A 57 26.15 -11.16 3.15
CA LYS A 57 24.87 -10.79 2.56
C LYS A 57 24.63 -9.29 2.64
N LEU A 58 24.92 -8.67 3.78
CA LEU A 58 24.71 -7.22 3.95
C LEU A 58 25.58 -6.43 2.96
N ARG A 59 26.83 -6.87 2.78
CA ARG A 59 27.74 -6.32 1.76
C ARG A 59 27.19 -6.50 0.34
N GLU A 60 26.68 -7.68 0.04
CA GLU A 60 26.09 -8.00 -1.27
C GLU A 60 24.87 -7.11 -1.57
N ARG A 61 24.00 -6.86 -0.58
CA ARG A 61 22.86 -5.96 -0.75
C ARG A 61 23.28 -4.52 -1.00
N ALA A 62 24.29 -4.02 -0.29
CA ALA A 62 24.85 -2.70 -0.56
C ALA A 62 25.40 -2.57 -1.99
N LEU A 63 26.08 -3.62 -2.50
CA LEU A 63 26.54 -3.66 -3.89
C LEU A 63 25.38 -3.64 -4.89
N GLN A 64 24.33 -4.43 -4.65
CA GLN A 64 23.13 -4.48 -5.50
C GLN A 64 22.38 -3.14 -5.53
N ILE A 65 22.32 -2.40 -4.41
CA ILE A 65 21.74 -1.06 -4.38
C ILE A 65 22.51 -0.12 -5.32
N ALA A 66 23.84 -0.12 -5.25
CA ALA A 66 24.67 0.69 -6.12
C ALA A 66 24.52 0.27 -7.60
N GLU A 67 24.50 -1.03 -7.87
CA GLU A 67 24.31 -1.59 -9.21
C GLU A 67 22.95 -1.20 -9.82
N ASN A 68 21.87 -1.20 -9.03
CA ASN A 68 20.54 -0.73 -9.47
C ASN A 68 20.56 0.74 -9.92
N LEU A 69 21.47 1.54 -9.35
CA LEU A 69 21.66 2.95 -9.72
C LEU A 69 22.64 3.13 -10.88
N GLY A 70 23.28 2.06 -11.35
CA GLY A 70 24.35 2.12 -12.35
C GLY A 70 25.68 2.67 -11.80
N GLU A 71 25.85 2.63 -10.48
CA GLU A 71 26.98 3.22 -9.77
C GLU A 71 27.85 2.16 -9.09
N THR A 72 29.09 2.53 -8.73
CA THR A 72 29.96 1.72 -7.87
C THR A 72 29.93 2.32 -6.45
N PRO A 73 29.73 1.53 -5.39
CA PRO A 73 29.65 2.09 -4.04
C PRO A 73 31.02 2.61 -3.61
N ARG A 74 31.04 3.85 -3.13
CA ARG A 74 32.26 4.53 -2.65
C ARG A 74 32.42 4.30 -1.16
N GLY A 75 33.63 3.93 -0.74
CA GLY A 75 33.94 3.76 0.69
C GLY A 75 33.13 2.67 1.39
N LEU A 76 32.73 1.62 0.65
CA LEU A 76 31.97 0.49 1.21
C LEU A 76 32.73 -0.15 2.38
N ALA A 77 32.16 -0.03 3.57
CA ALA A 77 32.69 -0.60 4.80
C ALA A 77 31.59 -1.37 5.53
N VAL A 78 31.91 -2.55 6.03
CA VAL A 78 31.02 -3.32 6.90
C VAL A 78 31.71 -3.47 8.25
N GLN A 79 31.04 -3.05 9.31
CA GLN A 79 31.62 -2.95 10.63
C GLN A 79 30.59 -3.34 11.70
N SER A 80 31.08 -3.90 12.80
CA SER A 80 30.30 -4.04 14.03
C SER A 80 30.43 -2.76 14.85
N VAL A 81 29.31 -2.16 15.22
CA VAL A 81 29.29 -0.90 15.98
C VAL A 81 29.26 -1.22 17.46
N ALA A 82 30.35 -0.93 18.17
CA ALA A 82 30.46 -1.19 19.60
C ALA A 82 29.48 -0.33 20.41
N LEU A 83 28.36 -0.92 20.84
CA LEU A 83 27.45 -0.28 21.78
C LEU A 83 28.01 -0.45 23.19
N ARG A 84 28.84 0.50 23.62
CA ARG A 84 29.57 0.51 24.91
C ARG A 84 28.72 0.27 26.18
N SER A 85 27.39 0.17 26.08
CA SER A 85 26.45 0.13 27.20
C SER A 85 25.43 -1.02 27.19
N VAL A 86 25.40 -1.89 26.17
CA VAL A 86 24.39 -2.97 26.08
C VAL A 86 25.08 -4.34 26.11
N ARG A 87 24.70 -5.20 27.06
CA ARG A 87 25.09 -6.62 27.05
C ARG A 87 24.45 -7.28 25.82
N GLY A 88 25.22 -7.53 24.77
CA GLY A 88 24.76 -8.14 23.53
C GLY A 88 25.88 -8.23 22.49
N SER A 89 25.56 -8.77 21.32
CA SER A 89 26.39 -8.66 20.11
C SER A 89 26.44 -7.21 19.65
N ASP A 90 27.60 -6.78 19.17
CA ASP A 90 27.72 -5.47 18.52
C ASP A 90 26.90 -5.48 17.22
N PRO A 91 25.94 -4.57 17.03
CA PRO A 91 25.12 -4.54 15.82
C PRO A 91 25.99 -4.36 14.58
N LEU A 92 25.65 -5.13 13.55
CA LEU A 92 26.30 -5.01 12.25
C LEU A 92 25.76 -3.79 11.50
N GLN A 93 26.65 -3.09 10.81
CA GLN A 93 26.33 -1.92 9.99
C GLN A 93 27.16 -1.95 8.72
N VAL A 94 26.56 -1.60 7.59
CA VAL A 94 27.27 -1.29 6.34
C VAL A 94 27.10 0.18 6.00
N THR A 95 28.18 0.83 5.58
CA THR A 95 28.18 2.21 5.11
C THR A 95 28.81 2.30 3.73
N PHE A 96 28.24 3.13 2.86
CA PHE A 96 28.77 3.40 1.53
C PHE A 96 28.17 4.68 0.95
N GLY A 97 28.85 5.26 -0.03
CA GLY A 97 28.35 6.42 -0.79
C GLY A 97 27.89 6.02 -2.19
N VAL A 98 26.74 6.55 -2.61
CA VAL A 98 26.20 6.45 -3.98
C VAL A 98 25.53 7.77 -4.37
N ASP A 99 25.30 8.01 -5.66
CA ASP A 99 24.53 9.17 -6.12
C ASP A 99 23.15 8.73 -6.62
N GLY A 100 22.21 9.67 -6.62
CA GLY A 100 20.93 9.49 -7.31
C GLY A 100 19.88 8.69 -6.56
N LEU A 101 20.03 8.44 -5.26
CA LEU A 101 18.97 7.82 -4.45
C LEU A 101 17.81 8.78 -4.21
N ALA A 102 18.10 10.06 -4.06
CA ALA A 102 17.09 11.10 -3.87
C ALA A 102 17.51 12.43 -4.50
N SER A 103 16.54 13.31 -4.71
CA SER A 103 16.78 14.72 -4.98
C SER A 103 15.92 15.57 -4.08
N LYS A 104 16.54 16.27 -3.13
CA LYS A 104 15.83 17.20 -2.23
C LYS A 104 15.17 18.34 -3.00
N LYS A 105 15.86 18.86 -4.01
CA LYS A 105 15.36 19.96 -4.85
C LYS A 105 14.11 19.55 -5.62
N GLU A 106 14.09 18.33 -6.15
CA GLU A 106 13.00 17.84 -6.99
C GLU A 106 11.97 17.00 -6.24
N GLY A 107 12.21 16.68 -4.95
CA GLY A 107 11.30 15.98 -4.05
C GLY A 107 11.11 14.49 -4.33
N TRP A 108 11.98 13.85 -5.11
CA TRP A 108 11.84 12.44 -5.47
C TRP A 108 12.84 11.55 -4.76
N ILE A 109 12.46 10.27 -4.60
CA ILE A 109 13.26 9.22 -3.95
C ILE A 109 13.09 7.90 -4.71
N ARG A 110 14.17 7.14 -4.87
CA ARG A 110 14.19 5.82 -5.49
C ARG A 110 14.11 4.68 -4.47
N LEU A 111 12.97 4.56 -3.79
CA LEU A 111 12.80 3.54 -2.74
C LEU A 111 12.86 2.10 -3.26
N SER A 112 12.40 1.85 -4.49
CA SER A 112 12.46 0.52 -5.12
C SER A 112 13.89 -0.03 -5.19
N ASP A 113 14.86 0.84 -5.50
CA ASP A 113 16.27 0.45 -5.67
C ASP A 113 16.92 0.07 -4.32
N ILE A 114 16.39 0.60 -3.21
CA ILE A 114 16.77 0.23 -1.84
C ILE A 114 16.10 -1.07 -1.40
N VAL A 115 14.82 -1.26 -1.72
CA VAL A 115 13.99 -2.36 -1.18
C VAL A 115 14.26 -3.69 -1.89
N LYS A 116 14.38 -3.68 -3.23
CA LYS A 116 14.49 -4.89 -4.07
C LYS A 116 15.58 -5.87 -3.62
N PRO A 117 16.82 -5.42 -3.30
CA PRO A 117 17.89 -6.33 -2.89
C PRO A 117 17.54 -7.22 -1.69
N PHE A 118 16.75 -6.70 -0.75
CA PHE A 118 16.43 -7.41 0.50
C PHE A 118 15.31 -8.44 0.37
N VAL A 119 14.54 -8.41 -0.72
CA VAL A 119 13.43 -9.37 -0.94
C VAL A 119 13.95 -10.81 -0.97
N ALA A 120 15.11 -11.03 -1.59
CA ALA A 120 15.74 -12.35 -1.68
C ALA A 120 16.23 -12.90 -0.32
N ASP A 121 16.33 -12.05 0.71
CA ASP A 121 16.66 -12.48 2.08
C ASP A 121 15.42 -12.72 2.94
N GLY A 122 14.22 -12.58 2.39
CA GLY A 122 12.96 -12.76 3.11
C GLY A 122 12.63 -11.62 4.07
N VAL A 123 13.27 -10.46 3.92
CA VAL A 123 12.95 -9.24 4.68
C VAL A 123 11.50 -8.83 4.41
N LYS A 124 10.75 -8.50 5.47
CA LYS A 124 9.33 -8.12 5.40
C LYS A 124 9.06 -6.68 5.81
N GLY A 125 9.94 -6.08 6.62
CA GLY A 125 9.86 -4.69 7.04
C GLY A 125 11.17 -3.93 6.77
N ILE A 126 11.07 -2.77 6.14
CA ILE A 126 12.20 -1.84 5.98
C ILE A 126 11.76 -0.45 6.45
N ALA A 127 12.60 0.19 7.27
CA ALA A 127 12.45 1.60 7.62
C ALA A 127 13.60 2.39 6.99
N VAL A 128 13.28 3.38 6.16
CA VAL A 128 14.26 4.22 5.48
C VAL A 128 14.13 5.65 5.99
N LEU A 129 15.17 6.19 6.61
CA LEU A 129 15.25 7.58 7.05
C LEU A 129 16.08 8.38 6.05
N PHE A 130 15.48 9.38 5.41
CA PHE A 130 16.21 10.37 4.63
C PHE A 130 16.47 11.61 5.48
N GLU A 131 17.71 11.81 5.89
CA GLU A 131 18.08 12.94 6.75
C GLU A 131 17.98 14.28 6.02
N ARG A 132 17.39 15.27 6.72
CA ARG A 132 17.19 16.63 6.20
C ARG A 132 16.48 16.65 4.84
N PHE A 133 15.66 15.64 4.56
CA PHE A 133 14.78 15.60 3.41
C PHE A 133 13.41 16.11 3.84
N GLU A 134 12.92 17.15 3.17
CA GLU A 134 11.59 17.72 3.38
C GLU A 134 10.68 17.28 2.23
N PRO A 135 9.70 16.40 2.48
CA PRO A 135 8.76 15.99 1.44
C PRO A 135 7.99 17.17 0.86
N ASN A 136 7.75 17.14 -0.43
CA ASN A 136 6.96 18.15 -1.14
C ASN A 136 5.82 17.48 -1.94
N THR A 137 5.18 18.23 -2.85
CA THR A 137 4.04 17.73 -3.64
C THR A 137 4.39 16.61 -4.61
N THR A 138 5.66 16.47 -5.01
CA THR A 138 6.13 15.41 -5.91
C THR A 138 6.63 14.18 -5.15
N THR A 139 6.77 14.25 -3.82
CA THR A 139 7.17 13.12 -3.00
C THR A 139 6.03 12.13 -2.84
N VAL A 140 6.30 10.84 -3.05
CA VAL A 140 5.36 9.76 -2.74
C VAL A 140 5.30 9.59 -1.22
N LEU A 141 4.20 10.02 -0.59
CA LEU A 141 4.01 9.91 0.86
C LEU A 141 3.35 8.58 1.26
N ASP A 142 2.49 8.05 0.42
CA ASP A 142 1.82 6.78 0.60
C ASP A 142 1.79 6.01 -0.71
N TYR A 143 1.97 4.70 -0.63
CA TYR A 143 1.92 3.83 -1.80
C TYR A 143 1.45 2.45 -1.38
N ARG A 144 0.66 1.83 -2.25
CA ARG A 144 0.17 0.47 -2.05
C ARG A 144 0.04 -0.27 -3.37
N SER A 145 0.64 -1.45 -3.40
CA SER A 145 0.35 -2.52 -4.34
C SER A 145 0.03 -3.81 -3.59
N ASP A 146 -0.14 -4.90 -4.33
CA ASP A 146 -0.22 -6.27 -3.79
C ASP A 146 1.14 -6.79 -3.29
N ALA A 147 2.24 -6.22 -3.79
CA ALA A 147 3.61 -6.62 -3.45
C ALA A 147 4.20 -5.79 -2.29
N VAL A 148 3.88 -4.50 -2.19
CA VAL A 148 4.48 -3.59 -1.21
C VAL A 148 3.50 -2.52 -0.73
N GLN A 149 3.65 -2.14 0.54
CA GLN A 149 2.94 -1.00 1.13
C GLN A 149 3.97 -0.06 1.76
N MET A 150 3.81 1.24 1.55
CA MET A 150 4.73 2.26 2.02
C MET A 150 3.95 3.42 2.62
N MET A 151 4.46 3.96 3.73
CA MET A 151 3.98 5.18 4.34
C MET A 151 5.16 6.03 4.80
N ALA A 152 5.14 7.32 4.47
CA ALA A 152 6.11 8.31 4.88
C ALA A 152 5.58 9.11 6.06
N THR A 153 6.42 9.29 7.08
CA THR A 153 6.17 10.13 8.24
C THR A 153 7.25 11.22 8.27
N PRO A 154 6.89 12.50 8.04
CA PRO A 154 7.79 13.61 8.28
C PRO A 154 8.21 13.63 9.76
N GLN A 155 9.51 13.73 10.01
CA GLN A 155 10.04 13.76 11.38
C GLN A 155 10.12 15.21 11.88
N PRO A 156 9.74 15.48 13.14
CA PRO A 156 9.77 16.83 13.70
C PRO A 156 11.21 17.36 13.78
N GLY A 157 11.38 18.69 13.65
CA GLY A 157 12.66 19.36 13.87
C GLY A 157 13.69 19.21 12.74
N ASN A 158 13.25 19.09 11.48
CA ASN A 158 14.10 18.96 10.28
C ASN A 158 15.05 17.74 10.31
N VAL A 159 14.69 16.70 11.08
CA VAL A 159 15.42 15.43 11.09
C VAL A 159 15.32 14.76 9.72
N GLY A 160 14.19 14.89 9.03
CA GLY A 160 13.97 14.38 7.68
C GLY A 160 12.62 13.71 7.51
N ALA A 161 12.57 12.66 6.71
CA ALA A 161 11.37 11.84 6.52
C ALA A 161 11.69 10.36 6.69
N GLU A 162 10.87 9.65 7.47
CA GLU A 162 10.96 8.20 7.66
C GLU A 162 9.92 7.51 6.77
N PHE A 163 10.37 6.58 5.94
CA PHE A 163 9.54 5.75 5.06
C PHE A 163 9.49 4.34 5.64
N ARG A 164 8.31 3.92 6.08
CA ARG A 164 8.06 2.54 6.52
C ARG A 164 7.50 1.74 5.38
N ILE A 165 8.13 0.61 5.10
CA ILE A 165 7.85 -0.24 3.95
C ILE A 165 7.57 -1.65 4.45
N ARG A 166 6.40 -2.18 4.10
CA ARG A 166 6.03 -3.57 4.29
C ARG A 166 6.07 -4.29 2.96
N ILE A 167 6.79 -5.41 2.93
CA ILE A 167 6.96 -6.27 1.75
C ILE A 167 6.06 -7.49 1.93
N SER A 168 5.21 -7.76 0.93
CA SER A 168 4.24 -8.87 0.94
C SER A 168 4.55 -9.94 -0.12
N THR A 169 5.63 -9.77 -0.88
CA THR A 169 6.08 -10.71 -1.91
C THR A 169 7.49 -11.23 -1.63
N ASP A 170 7.85 -12.34 -2.26
CA ASP A 170 9.21 -12.89 -2.31
C ASP A 170 9.87 -12.66 -3.68
N ASP A 171 9.17 -12.00 -4.61
CA ASP A 171 9.67 -11.68 -5.95
C ASP A 171 10.04 -10.19 -6.05
N ALA A 172 11.34 -9.91 -6.19
CA ALA A 172 11.87 -8.55 -6.26
C ALA A 172 11.38 -7.77 -7.49
N SER A 173 11.04 -8.45 -8.59
CA SER A 173 10.59 -7.79 -9.83
C SER A 173 9.22 -7.12 -9.67
N ARG A 174 8.43 -7.54 -8.67
CA ARG A 174 7.11 -6.99 -8.36
C ARG A 174 7.14 -5.76 -7.47
N ILE A 175 8.32 -5.38 -6.95
CA ILE A 175 8.48 -4.15 -6.17
C ILE A 175 8.64 -2.98 -7.13
N ASP A 176 7.60 -2.16 -7.26
CA ASP A 176 7.63 -0.96 -8.08
C ASP A 176 7.00 0.23 -7.33
N ILE A 177 7.75 0.80 -6.41
CA ILE A 177 7.40 2.05 -5.73
C ILE A 177 7.73 3.22 -6.68
N PRO A 178 6.75 4.07 -7.05
CA PRO A 178 6.98 5.20 -7.93
C PRO A 178 8.03 6.16 -7.37
N VAL A 179 8.86 6.71 -8.24
CA VAL A 179 9.90 7.69 -7.86
C VAL A 179 9.29 9.04 -7.51
N ARG A 180 8.18 9.38 -8.17
CA ARG A 180 7.44 10.63 -8.01
C ARG A 180 5.97 10.34 -7.80
N ASN A 181 5.33 11.19 -7.03
CA ASN A 181 3.88 11.31 -7.01
C ASN A 181 3.48 11.97 -8.32
N GLU A 182 3.32 11.16 -9.37
CA GLU A 182 2.70 11.64 -10.58
C GLU A 182 1.26 12.04 -10.25
N PRO A 183 0.79 13.22 -10.69
CA PRO A 183 -0.62 13.53 -10.62
C PRO A 183 -1.32 12.41 -11.37
N LYS A 184 -2.03 11.55 -10.62
CA LYS A 184 -2.85 10.49 -11.19
C LYS A 184 -3.74 11.19 -12.21
N ALA A 185 -3.46 11.01 -13.50
CA ALA A 185 -4.26 11.60 -14.56
C ALA A 185 -5.70 11.29 -14.16
N GLU A 186 -6.51 12.33 -13.95
CA GLU A 186 -7.90 12.14 -13.57
C GLU A 186 -8.45 11.13 -14.57
N VAL A 187 -8.67 9.91 -14.09
CA VAL A 187 -9.33 8.89 -14.89
C VAL A 187 -10.69 9.51 -15.07
N SER A 188 -10.90 10.19 -16.20
CA SER A 188 -12.17 10.78 -16.58
C SER A 188 -13.18 9.72 -16.22
N PRO A 189 -14.09 9.99 -15.26
CA PRO A 189 -14.85 8.94 -14.61
C PRO A 189 -15.42 8.07 -15.71
N THR A 190 -14.93 6.83 -15.81
CA THR A 190 -15.51 5.83 -16.70
C THR A 190 -16.98 5.91 -16.39
N LYS A 191 -17.78 6.46 -17.31
CA LYS A 191 -19.19 6.77 -17.10
C LYS A 191 -19.75 5.63 -16.28
N THR A 192 -19.98 5.88 -14.99
CA THR A 192 -20.60 4.92 -14.12
C THR A 192 -21.92 4.65 -14.81
N VAL A 193 -22.03 3.49 -15.48
CA VAL A 193 -23.31 3.02 -15.98
C VAL A 193 -24.20 3.11 -14.75
N PRO A 194 -25.20 4.01 -14.73
CA PRO A 194 -25.99 4.20 -13.54
C PRO A 194 -26.49 2.81 -13.16
N PRO A 195 -26.35 2.39 -11.89
CA PRO A 195 -26.95 1.14 -11.47
C PRO A 195 -28.40 1.22 -11.93
N THR A 196 -28.80 0.31 -12.82
CA THR A 196 -30.16 0.22 -13.31
C THR A 196 -31.02 0.06 -12.08
N ARG A 197 -31.55 1.18 -11.57
CA ARG A 197 -32.49 1.16 -10.46
C ARG A 197 -33.60 0.25 -10.96
N PRO A 198 -33.95 -0.83 -10.23
CA PRO A 198 -35.09 -1.63 -10.60
C PRO A 198 -36.26 -0.66 -10.67
N ASP A 199 -36.84 -0.53 -11.87
CA ASP A 199 -37.90 0.41 -12.14
C ASP A 199 -39.18 -0.13 -11.48
N PHE A 200 -39.34 0.18 -10.20
CA PHE A 200 -40.49 -0.20 -9.39
C PHE A 200 -41.81 0.28 -10.02
N VAL A 201 -41.77 1.30 -10.87
CA VAL A 201 -42.93 1.78 -11.64
C VAL A 201 -43.33 0.75 -12.69
N THR A 202 -42.37 0.19 -13.43
CA THR A 202 -42.62 -0.88 -14.39
C THR A 202 -43.17 -2.14 -13.71
N TYR A 203 -42.61 -2.54 -12.56
CA TYR A 203 -43.17 -3.67 -11.78
C TYR A 203 -44.57 -3.38 -11.23
N GLY A 204 -44.84 -2.13 -10.82
CA GLY A 204 -46.16 -1.69 -10.38
C GLY A 204 -47.20 -1.77 -11.50
N ILE A 205 -46.86 -1.32 -12.72
CA ILE A 205 -47.74 -1.39 -13.89
C ILE A 205 -48.06 -2.84 -14.25
N VAL A 206 -47.06 -3.73 -14.23
CA VAL A 206 -47.26 -5.16 -14.51
C VAL A 206 -48.17 -5.81 -13.48
N ALA A 207 -48.01 -5.49 -12.18
CA ALA A 207 -48.87 -6.02 -11.13
C ALA A 207 -50.33 -5.55 -11.25
N VAL A 208 -50.55 -4.27 -11.58
CA VAL A 208 -51.90 -3.72 -11.79
C VAL A 208 -52.56 -4.33 -13.04
N ALA A 209 -51.81 -4.51 -14.13
CA ALA A 209 -52.31 -5.15 -15.34
C ALA A 209 -52.73 -6.60 -15.09
N ALA A 210 -51.94 -7.36 -14.32
CA ALA A 210 -52.26 -8.74 -13.95
C ALA A 210 -53.54 -8.84 -13.10
N LEU A 211 -53.73 -7.93 -12.14
CA LEU A 211 -54.95 -7.87 -11.33
C LEU A 211 -56.19 -7.51 -12.16
N ALA A 212 -56.07 -6.56 -13.08
CA ALA A 212 -57.17 -6.17 -13.97
C ALA A 212 -57.60 -7.32 -14.91
N LEU A 213 -56.63 -8.06 -15.47
CA LEU A 213 -56.90 -9.26 -16.26
C LEU A 213 -57.58 -10.36 -15.43
N GLY A 214 -57.10 -10.60 -14.20
CA GLY A 214 -57.71 -11.56 -13.29
C GLY A 214 -59.16 -11.22 -12.95
N ALA A 215 -59.44 -9.95 -12.65
CA ALA A 215 -60.79 -9.46 -12.37
C ALA A 215 -61.72 -9.57 -13.60
N LEU A 216 -61.19 -9.31 -14.81
CA LEU A 216 -61.94 -9.44 -16.05
C LEU A 216 -62.35 -10.90 -16.32
N VAL A 217 -61.43 -11.85 -16.18
CA VAL A 217 -61.71 -13.28 -16.37
C VAL A 217 -62.70 -13.78 -15.32
N TYR A 218 -62.55 -13.36 -14.06
CA TYR A 218 -63.48 -13.71 -13.00
C TYR A 218 -64.90 -13.19 -13.26
N SER A 219 -65.03 -11.95 -13.76
CA SER A 219 -66.32 -11.35 -14.14
C SER A 219 -67.00 -12.11 -15.29
N LEU A 220 -66.23 -12.55 -16.29
CA LEU A 220 -66.74 -13.35 -17.41
C LEU A 220 -67.22 -14.74 -16.98
N LEU A 221 -66.57 -15.37 -16.00
CA LEU A 221 -66.97 -16.67 -15.46
C LEU A 221 -68.22 -16.58 -14.57
N LEU A 222 -68.43 -15.46 -13.89
CA LEU A 222 -69.61 -15.21 -13.06
C LEU A 222 -70.85 -14.81 -13.86
N ARG A 223 -70.77 -14.71 -15.19
CA ARG A 223 -71.92 -14.28 -16.00
C ARG A 223 -73.06 -15.30 -15.85
N PRO A 224 -74.22 -14.92 -15.27
CA PRO A 224 -75.34 -15.82 -15.09
C PRO A 224 -75.81 -16.30 -16.46
N ARG A 225 -75.77 -17.61 -16.70
CA ARG A 225 -76.37 -18.20 -17.90
C ARG A 225 -77.86 -17.89 -17.87
N SER A 226 -78.33 -17.15 -18.87
CA SER A 226 -79.76 -16.88 -19.09
C SER A 226 -80.48 -18.21 -19.20
N GLN A 227 -81.26 -18.54 -18.18
CA GLN A 227 -82.03 -19.78 -18.14
C GLN A 227 -83.11 -19.70 -19.23
N PRO A 228 -83.12 -20.61 -20.23
CA PRO A 228 -84.15 -20.59 -21.26
C PRO A 228 -85.51 -20.90 -20.62
N ARG A 229 -86.50 -20.05 -20.94
CA ARG A 229 -87.92 -20.27 -20.62
C ARG A 229 -88.54 -21.27 -21.57
#